data_AF-A0A0F4VFF3-F1
#
_entry.id   AF-A0A0F4VFF3-F1
#
_cell.length_a   1.000
_cell.length_b   1.000
_cell.length_c   1.000
_cell.angle_alpha   90.00
_cell.angle_beta   90.00
_cell.angle_gamma   90.00
#
_symmetry.space_group_name_H-M   'P 1'
#
loop_
_entity.id
_entity.type
_entity.pdbx_description
1 polymer ?
#
loop_
_entity_poly.entity_id
_entity_poly.type
_entity_poly.pdbx_seq_one_letter_code
_entity_poly.pdbx_strand_id
1 'polypeptide(L)'
;MCLYFLNYLCWVFPVDFKLSGENVIYNGTLYSDSRELFRRLYEDHKFLGDKYYNTRCICNIKKLSEVCQDEDDFICKARREIALIAFYLGFEVRIKRIFLVMDDELNDWYYYLVVSDVNKLRLIVLKYVTDTYKRLLNIPDLVSIMKSFVERHRDEFIKRFEQQQPELAEILKELDWPNERDKFFGGDSEFKQELLERLNAKGKGHLLEHFLGKDLGL
;
A
#
# COMPACT_ATOMS: atom_id res chain seq x y z
N MET A 1 19.43 -10.31 13.49
CA MET A 1 18.45 -10.57 12.40
C MET A 1 17.29 -9.58 12.45
N CYS A 2 16.85 -9.07 11.29
CA CYS A 2 15.75 -8.10 11.21
C CYS A 2 14.40 -8.72 11.60
N LEU A 3 13.76 -8.22 12.68
CA LEU A 3 12.46 -8.72 13.16
C LEU A 3 11.35 -8.66 12.09
N TYR A 4 11.39 -7.64 11.24
CA TYR A 4 10.45 -7.52 10.12
C TYR A 4 10.58 -8.68 9.14
N PHE A 5 11.81 -9.01 8.76
CA PHE A 5 12.08 -10.12 7.85
C PHE A 5 11.73 -11.45 8.48
N LEU A 6 11.98 -11.62 9.78
CA LEU A 6 11.54 -12.81 10.52
C LEU A 6 10.00 -12.97 10.50
N ASN A 7 9.23 -11.90 10.73
CA ASN A 7 7.77 -11.96 10.63
C ASN A 7 7.30 -12.41 9.22
N TYR A 8 8.03 -12.00 8.17
CA TYR A 8 7.78 -12.47 6.81
C TYR A 8 8.10 -13.96 6.66
N LEU A 9 9.22 -14.43 7.19
CA LEU A 9 9.57 -15.85 7.17
C LEU A 9 8.52 -16.71 7.90
N CYS A 10 8.03 -16.27 9.07
CA CYS A 10 6.95 -16.96 9.80
C CYS A 10 5.63 -17.01 9.02
N TRP A 11 5.36 -15.98 8.20
CA TRP A 11 4.15 -15.94 7.37
C TRP A 11 4.26 -16.88 6.16
N VAL A 12 5.47 -17.00 5.60
CA VAL A 12 5.74 -17.78 4.40
C VAL A 12 5.96 -19.26 4.69
N PHE A 13 6.73 -19.57 5.72
CA PHE A 13 7.15 -20.92 6.02
C PHE A 13 6.39 -21.39 7.26
N PRO A 14 5.89 -22.64 7.27
CA PRO A 14 5.19 -23.22 8.42
C PRO A 14 6.21 -23.64 9.50
N VAL A 15 6.96 -22.67 10.03
CA VAL A 15 8.09 -22.88 10.94
C VAL A 15 7.96 -21.97 12.16
N ASP A 16 8.11 -22.58 13.33
CA ASP A 16 8.27 -21.85 14.59
C ASP A 16 9.76 -21.63 14.87
N PHE A 17 10.20 -20.39 14.80
CA PHE A 17 11.59 -20.02 15.06
C PHE A 17 11.87 -19.90 16.56
N LYS A 18 12.98 -20.47 17.01
CA LYS A 18 13.53 -20.21 18.35
C LYS A 18 14.48 -19.02 18.27
N LEU A 19 14.38 -18.08 19.21
CA LEU A 19 15.22 -16.89 19.25
C LEU A 19 16.34 -17.07 20.29
N SER A 20 17.54 -16.61 19.94
CA SER A 20 18.69 -16.52 20.83
C SER A 20 19.37 -15.16 20.65
N GLY A 21 18.97 -14.18 21.47
CA GLY A 21 19.35 -12.78 21.27
C GLY A 21 18.82 -12.26 19.93
N GLU A 22 19.72 -11.76 19.09
CA GLU A 22 19.40 -11.28 17.73
C GLU A 22 19.43 -12.38 16.66
N ASN A 23 19.78 -13.62 17.05
CA ASN A 23 19.93 -14.74 16.14
C ASN A 23 18.70 -15.66 16.18
N VAL A 24 18.53 -16.43 15.10
CA VAL A 24 17.45 -17.38 14.93
C VAL A 24 17.99 -18.80 14.89
N ILE A 25 17.42 -19.70 15.70
CA ILE A 25 17.74 -21.12 15.67
C ILE A 25 16.70 -21.85 14.82
N TYR A 26 17.17 -22.53 13.79
CA TYR A 26 16.36 -23.37 12.91
C TYR A 26 17.07 -24.71 12.68
N ASN A 27 16.37 -25.82 12.92
CA ASN A 27 16.93 -27.18 12.84
C ASN A 27 18.25 -27.40 13.62
N GLY A 28 18.41 -26.72 14.76
CA GLY A 28 19.60 -26.81 15.61
C GLY A 28 20.77 -25.93 15.15
N THR A 29 20.65 -25.26 14.01
CA THR A 29 21.65 -24.32 13.49
C THR A 29 21.28 -22.88 13.86
N LEU A 30 22.28 -22.11 14.28
CA LEU A 30 22.14 -20.68 14.61
C LEU A 30 22.37 -19.85 13.34
N TYR A 31 21.41 -19.00 13.00
CA TYR A 31 21.46 -18.07 11.88
C TYR A 31 21.50 -16.63 12.39
N SER A 32 22.53 -15.90 12.01
CA SER A 32 22.66 -14.44 12.19
C SER A 32 22.27 -13.67 10.93
N ASP A 33 22.46 -14.28 9.77
CA ASP A 33 22.20 -13.73 8.43
C ASP A 33 20.82 -14.14 7.91
N SER A 34 20.00 -13.17 7.52
CA SER A 34 18.61 -13.40 7.11
C SER A 34 18.54 -14.02 5.71
N ARG A 35 19.47 -13.66 4.83
CA ARG A 35 19.57 -14.19 3.47
C ARG A 35 19.90 -15.70 3.49
N GLU A 36 20.83 -16.12 4.33
CA GLU A 36 21.19 -17.53 4.51
C GLU A 36 20.01 -18.33 5.06
N LEU A 37 19.35 -17.83 6.12
CA LEU A 37 18.16 -18.47 6.68
C LEU A 37 17.05 -18.59 5.63
N PHE A 38 16.79 -17.53 4.86
CA PHE A 38 15.79 -17.56 3.78
C PHE A 38 16.11 -18.62 2.73
N ARG A 39 17.36 -18.68 2.25
CA ARG A 39 17.78 -19.68 1.26
C ARG A 39 17.60 -21.08 1.80
N ARG A 40 17.96 -21.33 3.07
CA ARG A 40 17.76 -22.63 3.70
C ARG A 40 16.29 -23.02 3.79
N LEU A 41 15.44 -22.09 4.26
CA LEU A 41 14.00 -22.33 4.37
C LEU A 41 13.35 -22.60 3.01
N TYR A 42 13.75 -21.84 1.98
CA TYR A 42 13.26 -22.04 0.62
C TYR A 42 13.60 -23.44 0.09
N GLU A 43 14.83 -23.92 0.33
CA GLU A 43 15.26 -25.26 -0.05
C GLU A 43 14.50 -26.36 0.72
N ASP A 44 14.43 -26.25 2.05
CA ASP A 44 13.76 -27.24 2.91
C ASP A 44 12.26 -27.35 2.61
N HIS A 45 11.64 -26.27 2.13
CA HIS A 45 10.20 -26.19 1.84
C HIS A 45 9.88 -26.19 0.35
N LYS A 46 10.79 -26.64 -0.52
CA LYS A 46 10.54 -26.75 -1.97
C LYS A 46 9.25 -27.51 -2.31
N PHE A 47 8.86 -28.46 -1.46
CA PHE A 47 7.64 -29.26 -1.61
C PHE A 47 6.33 -28.45 -1.62
N LEU A 48 6.32 -27.20 -1.12
CA LEU A 48 5.13 -26.33 -1.15
C LEU A 48 4.68 -26.00 -2.59
N GLY A 49 5.60 -26.12 -3.57
CA GLY A 49 5.30 -26.05 -5.00
C GLY A 49 5.11 -24.64 -5.57
N ASP A 50 5.16 -24.54 -6.90
CA ASP A 50 5.23 -23.26 -7.61
C ASP A 50 3.99 -22.39 -7.39
N LYS A 51 2.80 -22.99 -7.32
CA LYS A 51 1.56 -22.22 -7.07
C LYS A 51 1.62 -21.46 -5.74
N TYR A 52 2.15 -22.10 -4.69
CA TYR A 52 2.31 -21.48 -3.38
C TYR A 52 3.27 -20.30 -3.43
N TYR A 53 4.43 -20.51 -4.06
CA TYR A 53 5.50 -19.51 -4.20
C TYR A 53 5.10 -18.34 -5.10
N ASN A 54 4.44 -18.60 -6.22
CA ASN A 54 3.99 -17.59 -7.16
C ASN A 54 2.91 -16.70 -6.55
N THR A 55 1.95 -17.28 -5.82
CA THR A 55 0.88 -16.49 -5.15
C THR A 55 1.45 -15.51 -4.12
N ARG A 56 2.56 -15.86 -3.48
CA ARG A 56 3.25 -15.03 -2.48
C ARG A 56 4.45 -14.27 -3.05
N CYS A 57 4.64 -14.28 -4.37
CA CYS A 57 5.76 -13.66 -5.09
C CYS A 57 7.15 -13.95 -4.47
N ILE A 58 7.34 -15.15 -3.93
CA ILE A 58 8.56 -15.52 -3.19
C ILE A 58 9.78 -15.55 -4.10
N CYS A 59 9.56 -15.81 -5.38
CA CYS A 59 10.57 -15.72 -6.43
C CYS A 59 11.25 -14.34 -6.50
N ASN A 60 10.53 -13.24 -6.19
CA ASN A 60 11.13 -11.90 -6.14
C ASN A 60 12.14 -11.81 -4.99
N ILE A 61 11.76 -12.26 -3.79
CA ILE A 61 12.65 -12.27 -2.62
C ILE A 61 13.82 -13.22 -2.83
N LYS A 62 13.59 -14.36 -3.49
CA LYS A 62 14.66 -15.28 -3.88
C LYS A 62 15.66 -14.61 -4.83
N LYS A 63 15.18 -13.96 -5.89
CA LYS A 63 16.04 -13.21 -6.81
C LYS A 63 16.83 -12.14 -6.07
N LEU A 64 16.21 -11.38 -5.17
CA LEU A 64 16.91 -10.40 -4.33
C LEU A 64 18.01 -11.06 -3.48
N SER A 65 17.74 -12.23 -2.90
CA SER A 65 18.73 -12.98 -2.14
C SER A 65 19.96 -13.36 -2.99
N GLU A 66 19.81 -13.52 -4.30
CA GLU A 66 20.87 -13.91 -5.24
C GLU A 66 21.65 -12.70 -5.80
N VAL A 67 20.98 -11.56 -6.03
CA VAL A 67 21.56 -10.40 -6.74
C VAL A 67 22.06 -9.27 -5.83
N CYS A 68 21.58 -9.20 -4.58
CA CYS A 68 22.02 -8.16 -3.63
C CYS A 68 23.45 -8.41 -3.15
N GLN A 69 24.22 -7.34 -3.04
CA GLN A 69 25.65 -7.42 -2.72
C GLN A 69 25.90 -7.87 -1.28
N ASP A 70 25.16 -7.30 -0.33
CA ASP A 70 25.29 -7.55 1.11
C ASP A 70 23.92 -7.64 1.81
N GLU A 71 23.95 -8.07 3.08
CA GLU A 71 22.75 -8.29 3.88
C GLU A 71 21.90 -7.02 4.03
N ASP A 72 22.51 -5.85 4.16
CA ASP A 72 21.77 -4.59 4.33
C ASP A 72 21.02 -4.19 3.04
N ASP A 73 21.66 -4.30 1.88
CA ASP A 73 21.02 -4.09 0.57
C ASP A 73 19.87 -5.09 0.36
N PHE A 74 20.09 -6.36 0.74
CA PHE A 74 19.06 -7.39 0.67
C PHE A 74 17.86 -7.06 1.55
N ILE A 75 18.07 -6.75 2.83
CA ILE A 75 17.00 -6.42 3.78
C ILE A 75 16.24 -5.18 3.33
N CYS A 76 16.93 -4.15 2.87
CA CYS A 76 16.29 -2.92 2.38
C CYS A 76 15.36 -3.19 1.19
N LYS A 77 15.85 -3.90 0.16
CA LYS A 77 15.05 -4.24 -1.03
C LYS A 77 13.94 -5.24 -0.71
N ALA A 78 14.23 -6.26 0.09
CA ALA A 78 13.25 -7.25 0.50
C ALA A 78 12.13 -6.61 1.32
N ARG A 79 12.41 -5.63 2.18
CA ARG A 79 11.39 -4.95 2.98
C ARG A 79 10.29 -4.35 2.11
N ARG A 80 10.67 -3.65 1.04
CA ARG A 80 9.75 -3.04 0.08
C ARG A 80 8.92 -4.09 -0.66
N GLU A 81 9.56 -5.14 -1.18
CA GLU A 81 8.86 -6.23 -1.86
C GLU A 81 7.88 -6.97 -0.93
N ILE A 82 8.30 -7.28 0.30
CA ILE A 82 7.45 -7.91 1.31
C ILE A 82 6.21 -7.06 1.60
N ALA A 83 6.38 -5.74 1.72
CA ALA A 83 5.26 -4.84 1.98
C ALA A 83 4.31 -4.75 0.78
N LEU A 84 4.83 -4.73 -0.45
CA LEU A 84 4.02 -4.79 -1.67
C LEU A 84 3.18 -6.07 -1.70
N ILE A 85 3.79 -7.22 -1.41
CA ILE A 85 3.12 -8.52 -1.36
C ILE A 85 2.07 -8.55 -0.25
N ALA A 86 2.44 -8.09 0.95
CA ALA A 86 1.55 -8.05 2.10
C ALA A 86 0.34 -7.12 1.85
N PHE A 87 0.57 -5.99 1.18
CA PHE A 87 -0.49 -5.05 0.84
C PHE A 87 -1.41 -5.65 -0.20
N TYR A 88 -0.84 -6.27 -1.24
CA TYR A 88 -1.62 -6.90 -2.30
C TYR A 88 -2.51 -8.02 -1.76
N LEU A 89 -1.94 -9.00 -1.05
CA LEU A 89 -2.66 -10.18 -0.58
C LEU A 89 -3.54 -9.90 0.65
N GLY A 90 -3.06 -9.02 1.54
CA GLY A 90 -3.74 -8.68 2.79
C GLY A 90 -4.88 -7.70 2.59
N PHE A 91 -4.73 -6.75 1.66
CA PHE A 91 -5.63 -5.62 1.50
C PHE A 91 -6.23 -5.53 0.07
N GLU A 92 -5.42 -5.31 -0.96
CA GLU A 92 -5.88 -5.02 -2.33
C GLU A 92 -6.79 -6.10 -2.91
N VAL A 93 -6.42 -7.39 -2.82
CA VAL A 93 -7.26 -8.51 -3.29
C VAL A 93 -8.61 -8.57 -2.56
N ARG A 94 -8.67 -8.06 -1.34
CA ARG A 94 -9.86 -8.06 -0.49
C ARG A 94 -10.65 -6.76 -0.57
N ILE A 95 -10.18 -5.79 -1.37
CA ILE A 95 -10.72 -4.44 -1.36
C ILE A 95 -12.22 -4.42 -1.62
N LYS A 96 -12.71 -5.22 -2.57
CA LYS A 96 -14.15 -5.32 -2.87
C LYS A 96 -14.99 -5.84 -1.70
N ARG A 97 -14.44 -6.70 -0.85
CA ARG A 97 -15.13 -7.18 0.36
C ARG A 97 -15.08 -6.15 1.47
N ILE A 98 -13.94 -5.49 1.63
CA ILE A 98 -13.78 -4.37 2.56
C ILE A 98 -14.79 -3.27 2.20
N PHE A 99 -14.91 -2.95 0.90
CA PHE A 99 -15.91 -2.04 0.34
C PHE A 99 -17.35 -2.40 0.71
N LEU A 100 -17.70 -3.68 0.82
CA LEU A 100 -19.05 -4.11 1.18
C LEU A 100 -19.31 -4.03 2.69
N VAL A 101 -18.27 -4.21 3.51
CA VAL A 101 -18.37 -4.20 4.97
C VAL A 101 -18.37 -2.78 5.53
N MET A 102 -17.77 -1.83 4.81
CA MET A 102 -17.64 -0.45 5.27
C MET A 102 -18.95 0.36 5.24
N ASP A 103 -19.99 -0.16 4.58
CA ASP A 103 -21.24 0.57 4.29
C ASP A 103 -20.96 1.94 3.61
N ASP A 104 -22.00 2.68 3.21
CA ASP A 104 -21.87 3.97 2.49
C ASP A 104 -21.21 5.13 3.29
N GLU A 105 -20.39 4.84 4.31
CA GLU A 105 -19.55 5.84 5.00
C GLU A 105 -18.38 6.28 4.09
N LEU A 106 -18.74 7.07 3.07
CA LEU A 106 -17.87 7.63 2.02
C LEU A 106 -16.67 8.43 2.56
N ASN A 107 -16.76 8.90 3.81
CA ASN A 107 -15.73 9.71 4.45
C ASN A 107 -14.39 8.97 4.56
N ASP A 108 -14.40 7.64 4.73
CA ASP A 108 -13.16 6.86 4.77
C ASP A 108 -12.49 6.76 3.39
N TRP A 109 -13.27 6.75 2.30
CA TRP A 109 -12.76 6.66 0.91
C TRP A 109 -12.16 7.96 0.40
N TYR A 110 -12.72 9.09 0.81
CA TYR A 110 -12.14 10.41 0.56
C TYR A 110 -10.70 10.50 1.09
N TYR A 111 -10.40 9.89 2.24
CA TYR A 111 -9.03 9.79 2.78
C TYR A 111 -8.08 8.89 1.97
N TYR A 112 -8.59 7.99 1.11
CA TYR A 112 -7.74 7.26 0.15
C TYR A 112 -7.23 8.17 -0.97
N LEU A 113 -8.02 9.18 -1.38
CA LEU A 113 -7.61 10.14 -2.41
C LEU A 113 -6.84 11.33 -1.83
N VAL A 114 -7.18 11.73 -0.60
CA VAL A 114 -6.57 12.85 0.13
C VAL A 114 -5.32 12.37 0.85
N VAL A 115 -4.20 12.39 0.14
CA VAL A 115 -2.88 11.97 0.65
C VAL A 115 -2.36 12.84 1.81
N SER A 116 -2.96 14.00 2.11
CA SER A 116 -2.47 14.89 3.17
C SER A 116 -2.54 14.26 4.57
N ASP A 117 -3.31 13.18 4.78
CA ASP A 117 -3.27 12.37 6.01
C ASP A 117 -2.95 10.89 5.72
N VAL A 118 -1.75 10.67 5.21
CA VAL A 118 -1.12 9.35 5.03
C VAL A 118 -1.26 8.44 6.26
N ASN A 119 -1.27 9.02 7.47
CA ASN A 119 -1.40 8.27 8.71
C ASN A 119 -2.82 7.70 8.89
N LYS A 120 -3.86 8.48 8.58
CA LYS A 120 -5.24 7.94 8.54
C LYS A 120 -5.38 6.82 7.54
N LEU A 121 -4.83 6.97 6.34
CA LEU A 121 -4.89 5.93 5.31
C LEU A 121 -4.27 4.61 5.78
N ARG A 122 -3.09 4.71 6.40
CA ARG A 122 -2.42 3.57 7.05
C ARG A 122 -3.29 2.95 8.15
N LEU A 123 -3.94 3.75 8.99
CA LEU A 123 -4.83 3.24 10.04
C LEU A 123 -6.01 2.45 9.46
N ILE A 124 -6.60 2.92 8.35
CA ILE A 124 -7.70 2.22 7.70
C ILE A 124 -7.20 0.89 7.10
N VAL A 125 -6.07 0.89 6.40
CA VAL A 125 -5.46 -0.35 5.90
C VAL A 125 -5.21 -1.33 7.05
N LEU A 126 -4.62 -0.87 8.15
CA LEU A 126 -4.33 -1.71 9.30
C LEU A 126 -5.61 -2.20 10.01
N LYS A 127 -6.72 -1.46 9.96
CA LYS A 127 -8.03 -1.86 10.53
C LYS A 127 -8.59 -3.11 9.86
N TYR A 128 -8.40 -3.27 8.56
CA TYR A 128 -9.06 -4.33 7.76
C TYR A 128 -8.17 -5.52 7.41
N VAL A 129 -6.89 -5.51 7.78
CA VAL A 129 -5.98 -6.63 7.58
C VAL A 129 -5.80 -7.45 8.86
N THR A 130 -5.44 -8.73 8.73
CA THR A 130 -5.15 -9.60 9.89
C THR A 130 -3.84 -9.19 10.57
N ASP A 131 -3.65 -9.60 11.82
CA ASP A 131 -2.45 -9.25 12.59
C ASP A 131 -1.14 -9.67 11.91
N THR A 132 -1.15 -10.77 11.16
CA THR A 132 -0.01 -11.18 10.32
C THR A 132 0.39 -10.09 9.33
N TYR A 133 -0.58 -9.55 8.58
CA TYR A 133 -0.33 -8.48 7.62
C TYR A 133 -0.03 -7.14 8.30
N LYS A 134 -0.63 -6.84 9.47
CA LYS A 134 -0.29 -5.63 10.23
C LYS A 134 1.19 -5.55 10.54
N ARG A 135 1.81 -6.66 10.97
CA ARG A 135 3.26 -6.72 11.24
C ARG A 135 4.13 -6.47 10.00
N LEU A 136 3.63 -6.80 8.81
CA LEU A 136 4.30 -6.61 7.53
C LEU A 136 4.02 -5.23 6.89
N LEU A 137 2.96 -4.54 7.31
CA LEU A 137 2.55 -3.25 6.74
C LEU A 137 2.92 -2.06 7.64
N ASN A 138 3.39 -2.30 8.86
CA ASN A 138 3.80 -1.26 9.80
C ASN A 138 5.17 -0.65 9.44
N ILE A 139 5.35 -0.17 8.20
CA ILE A 139 6.63 0.36 7.69
C ILE A 139 6.47 1.72 6.97
N PRO A 140 7.56 2.51 6.84
CA PRO A 140 7.52 3.79 6.12
C PRO A 140 7.18 3.67 4.62
N ASP A 141 7.61 2.58 3.96
CA ASP A 141 7.42 2.41 2.50
C ASP A 141 5.95 2.21 2.10
N LEU A 142 5.05 1.95 3.07
CA LEU A 142 3.62 1.75 2.83
C LEU A 142 2.98 2.94 2.09
N VAL A 143 3.46 4.15 2.34
CA VAL A 143 2.92 5.38 1.73
C VAL A 143 3.02 5.34 0.21
N SER A 144 4.20 5.03 -0.30
CA SER A 144 4.45 4.94 -1.75
C SER A 144 3.63 3.82 -2.37
N ILE A 145 3.48 2.69 -1.67
CA ILE A 145 2.65 1.56 -2.09
C ILE A 145 1.17 1.98 -2.20
N MET A 146 0.66 2.68 -1.20
CA MET A 146 -0.72 3.18 -1.17
C MET A 146 -0.98 4.22 -2.26
N LYS A 147 -0.04 5.15 -2.52
CA LYS A 147 -0.15 6.11 -3.64
C LYS A 147 -0.32 5.38 -4.98
N SER A 148 0.53 4.37 -5.23
CA SER A 148 0.46 3.58 -6.45
C SER A 148 -0.84 2.75 -6.53
N PHE A 149 -1.34 2.23 -5.41
CA PHE A 149 -2.64 1.55 -5.36
C PHE A 149 -3.79 2.50 -5.73
N VAL A 150 -3.80 3.71 -5.18
CA VAL A 150 -4.82 4.72 -5.47
C VAL A 150 -4.82 5.10 -6.95
N GLU A 151 -3.64 5.25 -7.54
CA GLU A 151 -3.49 5.52 -8.97
C GLU A 151 -4.04 4.38 -9.84
N ARG A 152 -3.76 3.11 -9.50
CA ARG A 152 -4.28 1.95 -10.23
C ARG A 152 -5.80 1.81 -10.15
N HIS A 153 -6.40 2.25 -9.04
CA HIS A 153 -7.84 2.15 -8.80
C HIS A 153 -8.59 3.47 -8.96
N ARG A 154 -7.93 4.52 -9.52
CA ARG A 154 -8.48 5.88 -9.66
C ARG A 154 -9.89 5.88 -10.23
N ASP A 155 -10.09 5.24 -11.38
CA ASP A 155 -11.38 5.29 -12.09
C ASP A 155 -12.48 4.54 -11.32
N GLU A 156 -12.14 3.47 -10.61
CA GLU A 156 -13.07 2.74 -9.74
C GLU A 156 -13.48 3.60 -8.55
N PHE A 157 -12.54 4.36 -7.97
CA PHE A 157 -12.84 5.32 -6.91
C PHE A 157 -13.70 6.47 -7.42
N ILE A 158 -13.32 7.11 -8.53
CA ILE A 158 -14.10 8.20 -9.14
C ILE A 158 -15.53 7.74 -9.46
N LYS A 159 -15.71 6.55 -10.03
CA LYS A 159 -17.04 6.00 -10.34
C LYS A 159 -17.93 5.85 -9.11
N ARG A 160 -17.35 5.54 -7.95
CA ARG A 160 -18.11 5.49 -6.68
C ARG A 160 -18.53 6.89 -6.21
N PHE A 161 -17.69 7.90 -6.44
CA PHE A 161 -18.07 9.30 -6.17
C PHE A 161 -19.16 9.81 -7.12
N GLU A 162 -19.31 9.27 -8.35
CA GLU A 162 -20.35 9.75 -9.29
C GLU A 162 -21.78 9.66 -8.73
N GLN A 163 -22.06 8.65 -7.90
CA GLN A 163 -23.37 8.48 -7.25
C GLN A 163 -23.50 9.39 -6.01
N GLN A 164 -22.36 9.63 -5.36
CA GLN A 164 -22.11 10.34 -4.10
C GLN A 164 -22.14 11.87 -4.17
N GLN A 165 -21.17 12.34 -4.93
CA GLN A 165 -20.68 13.70 -5.10
C GLN A 165 -20.29 13.87 -6.58
N PRO A 166 -21.27 13.96 -7.49
CA PRO A 166 -21.03 13.99 -8.93
C PRO A 166 -20.11 15.15 -9.33
N GLU A 167 -20.20 16.30 -8.66
CA GLU A 167 -19.37 17.47 -8.93
C GLU A 167 -17.89 17.20 -8.62
N LEU A 168 -17.60 16.56 -7.49
CA LEU A 168 -16.24 16.17 -7.13
C LEU A 168 -15.71 15.11 -8.10
N ALA A 169 -16.53 14.13 -8.47
CA ALA A 169 -16.14 13.12 -9.45
C ALA A 169 -15.76 13.74 -10.80
N GLU A 170 -16.49 14.76 -11.25
CA GLU A 170 -16.14 15.52 -12.45
C GLU A 170 -14.82 16.25 -12.31
N ILE A 171 -14.56 16.95 -11.21
CA ILE A 171 -13.27 17.64 -10.98
C ILE A 171 -12.11 16.62 -11.00
N LEU A 172 -12.26 15.48 -10.32
CA LEU A 172 -11.22 14.44 -10.24
C LEU A 172 -10.89 13.81 -11.60
N LYS A 173 -11.84 13.79 -12.55
CA LYS A 173 -11.60 13.35 -13.94
C LYS A 173 -10.72 14.32 -14.72
N GLU A 174 -10.82 15.61 -14.41
CA GLU A 174 -10.10 16.68 -15.11
C GLU A 174 -8.65 16.87 -14.63
N LEU A 175 -8.29 16.29 -13.48
CA LEU A 175 -6.92 16.31 -12.98
C LEU A 175 -6.00 15.44 -13.85
N ASP A 176 -4.76 15.92 -14.07
CA ASP A 176 -3.66 15.13 -14.62
C ASP A 176 -3.02 14.25 -13.52
N TRP A 177 -3.37 12.97 -13.51
CA TRP A 177 -2.86 12.02 -12.53
C TRP A 177 -1.53 11.41 -12.99
N PRO A 178 -0.52 11.27 -12.10
CA PRO A 178 -0.55 11.55 -10.65
C PRO A 178 -0.11 12.97 -10.26
N ASN A 179 0.34 13.79 -11.21
CA ASN A 179 1.05 15.06 -10.97
C ASN A 179 0.22 16.11 -10.21
N GLU A 180 -1.09 16.13 -10.44
CA GLU A 180 -2.00 17.15 -9.93
C GLU A 180 -2.77 16.71 -8.69
N ARG A 181 -2.78 15.40 -8.37
CA ARG A 181 -3.48 14.87 -7.19
C ARG A 181 -3.01 15.55 -5.91
N ASP A 182 -1.70 15.50 -5.67
CA ASP A 182 -1.12 15.98 -4.41
C ASP A 182 -1.26 17.51 -4.30
N LYS A 183 -1.28 18.24 -5.43
CA LYS A 183 -1.56 19.69 -5.47
C LYS A 183 -3.01 20.01 -5.16
N PHE A 184 -3.96 19.28 -5.75
CA PHE A 184 -5.39 19.45 -5.52
C PHE A 184 -5.76 19.24 -4.05
N PHE A 185 -5.37 18.10 -3.49
CA PHE A 185 -5.68 17.74 -2.11
C PHE A 185 -4.78 18.42 -1.08
N GLY A 186 -3.58 18.86 -1.49
CA GLY A 186 -2.68 19.66 -0.67
C GLY A 186 -3.14 21.12 -0.51
N GLY A 187 -4.17 21.55 -1.25
CA GLY A 187 -4.70 22.91 -1.16
C GLY A 187 -3.82 23.96 -1.81
N ASP A 188 -2.99 23.58 -2.79
CA ASP A 188 -2.13 24.50 -3.54
C ASP A 188 -2.99 25.58 -4.22
N SER A 189 -2.81 26.83 -3.81
CA SER A 189 -3.64 27.95 -4.25
C SER A 189 -3.40 28.32 -5.71
N GLU A 190 -2.15 28.23 -6.19
CA GLU A 190 -1.82 28.52 -7.59
C GLU A 190 -2.44 27.46 -8.49
N PHE A 191 -2.30 26.19 -8.09
CA PHE A 191 -2.92 25.09 -8.81
C PHE A 191 -4.45 25.16 -8.81
N LYS A 192 -5.08 25.54 -7.68
CA LYS A 192 -6.54 25.72 -7.60
C LYS A 192 -7.03 26.79 -8.58
N GLN A 193 -6.29 27.89 -8.74
CA GLN A 193 -6.61 28.93 -9.72
C GLN A 193 -6.44 28.43 -11.17
N GLU A 194 -5.33 27.74 -11.47
CA GLU A 194 -5.12 27.14 -12.79
C GLU A 194 -6.24 26.13 -13.14
N LEU A 195 -6.63 25.29 -12.17
CA LEU A 195 -7.72 24.35 -12.33
C LEU A 195 -9.06 25.05 -12.57
N LEU A 196 -9.33 26.16 -11.87
CA LEU A 196 -10.54 26.97 -12.10
C LEU A 196 -10.61 27.49 -13.54
N GLU A 197 -9.51 28.04 -14.04
CA GLU A 197 -9.41 28.56 -15.41
C GLU A 197 -9.62 27.45 -16.45
N ARG A 198 -9.01 26.28 -16.24
CA ARG A 198 -9.20 25.09 -17.10
C ARG A 198 -10.65 24.59 -17.08
N LEU A 199 -11.28 24.56 -15.92
CA LEU A 199 -12.68 24.16 -15.78
C LEU A 199 -13.61 25.19 -16.44
N ASN A 200 -13.35 26.49 -16.27
CA ASN A 200 -14.08 27.56 -16.95
C ASN A 200 -14.02 27.44 -18.47
N ALA A 201 -12.83 27.16 -19.02
CA ALA A 201 -12.66 26.93 -20.46
C ALA A 201 -13.48 25.72 -20.98
N LYS A 202 -13.81 24.76 -20.10
CA LYS A 202 -14.65 23.59 -20.39
C LYS A 202 -16.13 23.80 -20.03
N GLY A 203 -16.54 24.99 -19.58
CA GLY A 203 -17.91 25.28 -19.12
C GLY A 203 -18.26 24.70 -17.74
N LYS A 204 -17.24 24.29 -16.96
CA LYS A 204 -17.35 23.58 -15.68
C LYS A 204 -16.88 24.37 -14.46
N GLY A 205 -16.63 25.67 -14.60
CA GLY A 205 -16.06 26.49 -13.50
C GLY A 205 -16.88 26.48 -12.21
N HIS A 206 -18.21 26.44 -12.35
CA HIS A 206 -19.16 26.36 -11.23
C HIS A 206 -18.91 25.17 -10.28
N LEU A 207 -18.33 24.07 -10.78
CA LEU A 207 -18.02 22.90 -9.97
C LEU A 207 -16.98 23.22 -8.88
N LEU A 208 -15.95 23.98 -9.24
CA LEU A 208 -14.88 24.32 -8.31
C LEU A 208 -15.29 25.47 -7.39
N GLU A 209 -16.14 26.39 -7.84
CA GLU A 209 -16.73 27.44 -6.98
C GLU A 209 -17.57 26.85 -5.84
N HIS A 210 -18.31 25.75 -6.08
CA HIS A 210 -19.01 25.02 -5.02
C HIS A 210 -18.06 24.36 -4.02
N PHE A 211 -16.90 23.90 -4.48
CA PHE A 211 -15.90 23.26 -3.62
C PHE A 211 -15.10 24.29 -2.81
N LEU A 212 -14.66 25.38 -3.45
CA LEU A 212 -13.95 26.51 -2.82
C LEU A 212 -14.87 27.31 -1.89
N GLY A 213 -16.17 27.42 -2.21
CA GLY A 213 -17.16 28.09 -1.36
C GLY A 213 -17.44 27.34 -0.06
N LYS A 214 -17.30 26.00 -0.03
CA LYS A 214 -17.38 25.20 1.21
C LYS A 214 -16.13 25.34 2.08
N ASP A 215 -14.95 25.53 1.50
CA ASP A 215 -13.70 25.78 2.24
C ASP A 215 -13.68 27.17 2.95
N LEU A 216 -14.61 28.08 2.65
CA LEU A 216 -14.72 29.42 3.27
C LEU A 216 -15.71 29.51 4.46
N GLY A 217 -16.20 28.38 4.97
CA GLY A 217 -16.88 28.31 6.27
C GLY A 217 -18.42 28.35 6.20
N LEU A 218 -19.02 27.18 6.00
CA LEU A 218 -20.32 26.81 6.54
C LEU A 218 -20.18 25.53 7.38
#